data_AF-A0A0Q6YMN0-F1
#
_entry.id   AF-A0A0Q6YMN0-F1
#
_cell.length_a   1.000
_cell.length_b   1.000
_cell.length_c   1.000
_cell.angle_alpha   90.00
_cell.angle_beta   90.00
_cell.angle_gamma   90.00
#
_symmetry.space_group_name_H-M   'P 1'
#
loop_
_entity.id
_entity.type
_entity.pdbx_description
1 polymer ?
#
loop_
_entity_poly.entity_id
_entity_poly.type
_entity_poly.pdbx_seq_one_letter_code
_entity_poly.pdbx_strand_id
1 'polypeptide(L)'
;MTVGTAGGTVALDSGTRELTRVVVLFSLTGRLDPGRPSLGSLVDRFDFGRFALHLKSSEAVLPVPVLVEDVAPEELRLPRGDHGLDLASVEIAVLATPRGDITMALDCAFAGQTPPAALAAWLADTCFDRDRITLGTSALLDSLGGRLAPREPLAFGQNVHQLVFPGGDLENDLLGPEETRLPTLLNEIVYRGRLSTSEPPHLHKNGRTLSAHGRGVSVHAGWAEHVENGLILVAVGMVSALAVLQRTRLAAFETMRANEQAAAESPYEIRRLISRLSDGVNELQLDLAFGVEAYVDSLLIPEMVMEAFQSSLRDALGIPDSLDNSARMVERLTSVISARSAALQAQLAERDDRRDRTVSALVAVATGIALPPTLLLAFFGANASDVDNRRSIFDAHYLPAYLLAWLPFIALAVIGYLLLRRVSRRSGALLATPTAAPVPAPRSPSRPPSGS
;
A
#
# COMPACT_ATOMS: atom_id res chain seq x y z
N MET A 1 -25.25 -17.55 -55.24
CA MET A 1 -23.96 -17.01 -54.77
C MET A 1 -24.20 -16.41 -53.39
N THR A 2 -24.05 -17.22 -52.36
CA THR A 2 -24.20 -16.81 -50.96
C THR A 2 -22.79 -16.69 -50.37
N VAL A 3 -22.48 -15.48 -49.90
CA VAL A 3 -21.22 -15.10 -49.30
C VAL A 3 -21.14 -15.71 -47.90
N GLY A 4 -20.17 -16.62 -47.71
CA GLY A 4 -19.79 -17.12 -46.39
C GLY A 4 -18.55 -16.38 -45.90
N THR A 5 -18.73 -15.48 -44.93
CA THR A 5 -17.62 -14.81 -44.23
C THR A 5 -18.00 -14.63 -42.76
N ALA A 6 -17.72 -15.63 -41.93
CA ALA A 6 -17.70 -15.53 -40.46
C ALA A 6 -16.96 -16.70 -39.75
N GLY A 7 -16.00 -17.38 -40.41
CA GLY A 7 -15.39 -18.62 -39.88
C GLY A 7 -13.88 -18.58 -39.62
N GLY A 8 -13.16 -17.51 -39.99
CA GLY A 8 -11.70 -17.51 -40.03
C GLY A 8 -10.99 -17.22 -38.70
N THR A 9 -11.58 -16.42 -37.82
CA THR A 9 -10.93 -15.97 -36.58
C THR A 9 -11.10 -16.96 -35.43
N VAL A 10 -12.25 -17.64 -35.33
CA VAL A 10 -12.52 -18.65 -34.27
C VAL A 10 -11.58 -19.86 -34.35
N ALA A 11 -11.09 -20.18 -35.55
CA ALA A 11 -10.14 -21.27 -35.77
C ALA A 11 -8.70 -20.93 -35.35
N LEU A 12 -8.35 -19.64 -35.20
CA LEU A 12 -6.99 -19.22 -34.85
C LEU A 12 -6.74 -19.24 -33.33
N ASP A 13 -7.78 -19.06 -32.52
CA ASP A 13 -7.66 -18.94 -31.07
C ASP A 13 -8.14 -20.19 -30.31
N SER A 14 -8.74 -21.17 -31.00
CA SER A 14 -9.08 -22.46 -30.39
C SER A 14 -7.99 -23.50 -30.65
N GLY A 15 -7.74 -24.35 -29.67
CA GLY A 15 -6.72 -25.39 -29.68
C GLY A 15 -7.17 -26.59 -28.87
N THR A 16 -6.42 -27.69 -28.95
CA THR A 16 -6.61 -28.89 -28.13
C THR A 16 -5.27 -29.25 -27.50
N ARG A 17 -5.26 -29.73 -26.26
CA ARG A 17 -4.02 -30.13 -25.58
C ARG A 17 -4.05 -31.61 -25.22
N GLU A 18 -2.90 -32.26 -25.31
CA GLU A 18 -2.74 -33.64 -24.81
C GLU A 18 -2.54 -33.67 -23.29
N LEU A 19 -1.83 -32.67 -22.76
CA LEU A 19 -1.49 -32.56 -21.33
C LEU A 19 -2.32 -31.46 -20.67
N THR A 20 -2.84 -31.73 -19.48
CA THR A 20 -3.45 -30.71 -18.62
C THR A 20 -2.34 -29.83 -18.07
N ARG A 21 -2.38 -28.53 -18.36
CA ARG A 21 -1.42 -27.54 -17.85
C ARG A 21 -2.04 -26.77 -16.68
N VAL A 22 -1.28 -26.55 -15.63
CA VAL A 22 -1.69 -25.79 -14.45
C VAL A 22 -0.62 -24.78 -14.11
N VAL A 23 -1.00 -23.50 -14.09
CA VAL A 23 -0.11 -22.42 -13.70
C VAL A 23 -0.54 -21.88 -12.35
N VAL A 24 0.31 -22.05 -11.34
CA VAL A 24 0.09 -21.52 -9.99
C VAL A 24 0.86 -20.22 -9.83
N LEU A 25 0.12 -19.13 -9.67
CA LEU A 25 0.67 -17.80 -9.47
C LEU A 25 0.72 -17.47 -7.98
N PHE A 26 1.92 -17.22 -7.48
CA PHE A 26 2.18 -16.81 -6.12
C PHE A 26 2.68 -15.36 -6.09
N SER A 27 1.96 -14.51 -5.36
CA SER A 27 2.57 -13.26 -4.90
C SER A 27 3.65 -13.56 -3.86
N LEU A 28 4.82 -12.92 -3.94
CA LEU A 28 5.89 -13.07 -2.96
C LEU A 28 6.11 -11.78 -2.18
N THR A 29 6.37 -11.89 -0.87
CA THR A 29 6.82 -10.79 -0.04
C THR A 29 8.32 -10.63 -0.25
N GLY A 30 8.71 -9.59 -0.97
CA GLY A 30 10.09 -9.26 -1.28
C GLY A 30 10.11 -8.30 -2.46
N ARG A 31 11.19 -7.50 -2.56
CA ARG A 31 11.46 -6.69 -3.74
C ARG A 31 12.86 -6.99 -4.25
N LEU A 32 12.97 -7.13 -5.57
CA LEU A 32 14.25 -7.19 -6.26
C LEU A 32 14.76 -5.79 -6.56
N ASP A 33 16.08 -5.67 -6.70
CA ASP A 33 16.70 -4.45 -7.19
C ASP A 33 16.26 -4.18 -8.64
N PRO A 34 15.73 -2.97 -8.95
CA PRO A 34 15.32 -2.60 -10.31
C PRO A 34 16.46 -2.66 -11.34
N GLY A 35 17.72 -2.64 -10.88
CA GLY A 35 18.92 -2.70 -11.72
C GLY A 35 19.46 -4.11 -11.97
N ARG A 36 18.76 -5.16 -11.53
CA ARG A 36 19.21 -6.54 -11.76
C ARG A 36 18.99 -6.93 -13.23
N PRO A 37 19.93 -7.67 -13.87
CA PRO A 37 19.72 -8.13 -15.24
C PRO A 37 18.46 -8.98 -15.33
N SER A 38 17.52 -8.57 -16.18
CA SER A 38 16.41 -9.40 -16.63
C SER A 38 16.91 -10.44 -17.63
N LEU A 39 16.13 -11.50 -17.83
CA LEU A 39 16.39 -12.51 -18.86
C LEU A 39 15.92 -12.08 -20.25
N GLY A 40 15.79 -10.77 -20.49
CA GLY A 40 15.24 -10.18 -21.70
C GLY A 40 13.75 -9.87 -21.61
N SER A 41 13.13 -9.65 -22.77
CA SER A 41 11.70 -9.36 -22.89
C SER A 41 10.85 -10.57 -22.53
N LEU A 42 9.77 -10.36 -21.79
CA LEU A 42 8.74 -11.37 -21.57
C LEU A 42 8.16 -11.87 -22.90
N VAL A 43 7.99 -10.96 -23.87
CA VAL A 43 7.37 -11.25 -25.17
C VAL A 43 8.28 -12.06 -26.10
N ASP A 44 9.59 -11.98 -25.91
CA ASP A 44 10.54 -12.78 -26.69
C ASP A 44 10.76 -14.17 -26.10
N ARG A 45 10.35 -14.39 -24.84
CA ARG A 45 10.56 -15.65 -24.12
C ARG A 45 9.37 -16.59 -24.16
N PHE A 46 8.15 -16.07 -24.14
CA PHE A 46 6.93 -16.86 -24.21
C PHE A 46 6.18 -16.59 -25.50
N ASP A 47 5.47 -17.59 -26.03
CA ASP A 47 4.69 -17.44 -27.25
C ASP A 47 3.36 -16.73 -26.97
N PHE A 48 3.24 -15.51 -27.48
CA PHE A 48 2.00 -14.73 -27.44
C PHE A 48 1.32 -14.64 -28.81
N GLY A 49 1.84 -15.33 -29.83
CA GLY A 49 1.29 -15.38 -31.17
C GLY A 49 0.91 -14.00 -31.71
N ARG A 50 -0.36 -13.81 -32.05
CA ARG A 50 -0.88 -12.54 -32.57
C ARG A 50 -0.83 -11.37 -31.58
N PHE A 51 -0.72 -11.63 -30.27
CA PHE A 51 -0.67 -10.60 -29.23
C PHE A 51 0.71 -10.00 -29.03
N ALA A 52 1.77 -10.67 -29.52
CA ALA A 52 3.15 -10.25 -29.30
C ALA A 52 3.41 -8.80 -29.74
N LEU A 53 2.83 -8.36 -30.87
CA LEU A 53 3.01 -6.98 -31.35
C LEU A 53 2.40 -5.93 -30.42
N HIS A 54 1.24 -6.22 -29.83
CA HIS A 54 0.60 -5.34 -28.86
C HIS A 54 1.41 -5.28 -27.56
N LEU A 55 1.88 -6.43 -27.09
CA LEU A 55 2.68 -6.52 -25.87
C LEU A 55 4.04 -5.81 -26.00
N LYS A 56 4.69 -5.88 -27.17
CA LYS A 56 5.95 -5.15 -27.43
C LYS A 56 5.79 -3.64 -27.30
N SER A 57 4.63 -3.08 -27.66
CA SER A 57 4.38 -1.64 -27.50
C SER A 57 4.22 -1.20 -26.03
N SER A 58 3.87 -2.13 -25.15
CA SER A 58 3.64 -1.90 -23.71
C SER A 58 4.76 -2.50 -22.84
N GLU A 59 5.88 -2.90 -23.42
CA GLU A 59 6.94 -3.65 -22.73
C GLU A 59 7.46 -2.96 -21.46
N ALA A 60 7.53 -1.63 -21.46
CA ALA A 60 8.01 -0.84 -20.32
C ALA A 60 7.17 -0.99 -19.05
N VAL A 61 5.91 -1.41 -19.16
CA VAL A 61 4.99 -1.60 -18.03
C VAL A 61 4.73 -3.07 -17.71
N LEU A 62 5.21 -4.00 -18.55
CA LEU A 62 5.05 -5.42 -18.33
C LEU A 62 6.04 -5.93 -17.26
N PRO A 63 5.67 -6.97 -16.50
CA PRO A 63 6.63 -7.71 -15.69
C PRO A 63 7.75 -8.30 -16.56
N VAL A 64 8.97 -8.28 -16.05
CA VAL A 64 10.14 -8.87 -16.71
C VAL A 64 10.53 -10.20 -16.06
N PRO A 65 10.88 -11.22 -16.85
CA PRO A 65 11.39 -12.47 -16.30
C PRO A 65 12.79 -12.27 -15.71
N VAL A 66 12.97 -12.69 -14.45
CA VAL A 66 14.26 -12.64 -13.73
C VAL A 66 14.84 -14.03 -13.53
N LEU A 67 13.97 -15.04 -13.44
CA LEU A 67 14.34 -16.45 -13.41
C LEU A 67 13.32 -17.21 -14.25
N VAL A 68 13.77 -18.14 -15.08
CA VAL A 68 12.93 -19.15 -15.74
C VAL A 68 13.77 -20.41 -15.80
N GLU A 69 13.30 -21.48 -15.19
CA GLU A 69 14.06 -22.71 -15.01
C GLU A 69 13.15 -23.93 -15.11
N ASP A 70 13.53 -24.86 -15.98
CA ASP A 70 12.96 -26.19 -16.04
C ASP A 70 13.47 -27.02 -14.85
N VAL A 71 12.54 -27.62 -14.14
CA VAL A 71 12.80 -28.45 -12.97
C VAL A 71 12.37 -29.88 -13.28
N ALA A 72 13.20 -30.85 -12.87
CA ALA A 72 12.80 -32.25 -12.95
C ALA A 72 11.54 -32.49 -12.11
N PRO A 73 10.46 -33.11 -12.65
CA PRO A 73 9.21 -33.29 -11.92
C PRO A 73 9.35 -33.89 -10.52
N GLU A 74 10.29 -34.81 -10.35
CA GLU A 74 10.60 -35.50 -9.09
C GLU A 74 11.15 -34.59 -7.97
N GLU A 75 11.68 -33.42 -8.34
CA GLU A 75 12.20 -32.44 -7.41
C GLU A 75 11.09 -31.59 -6.77
N LEU A 76 9.99 -31.34 -7.47
CA LEU A 76 8.85 -30.63 -6.91
C LEU A 76 8.04 -31.60 -6.04
N ARG A 77 7.95 -31.32 -4.73
CA ARG A 77 7.18 -32.18 -3.82
C ARG A 77 6.13 -31.41 -3.06
N LEU A 78 4.90 -31.90 -3.14
CA LEU A 78 3.78 -31.44 -2.34
C LEU A 78 3.69 -32.18 -1.01
N PRO A 79 3.15 -31.54 0.04
CA PRO A 79 3.08 -32.13 1.38
C PRO A 79 2.21 -33.39 1.47
N ARG A 80 1.25 -33.59 0.54
CA ARG A 80 0.42 -34.80 0.48
C ARG A 80 0.63 -35.61 -0.82
N GLY A 81 1.73 -35.36 -1.53
CA GLY A 81 2.06 -36.00 -2.81
C GLY A 81 1.21 -35.48 -3.99
N ASP A 82 1.30 -36.18 -5.12
CA ASP A 82 0.73 -35.73 -6.39
C ASP A 82 -0.74 -36.13 -6.60
N HIS A 83 -1.39 -36.70 -5.59
CA HIS A 83 -2.81 -37.11 -5.63
C HIS A 83 -3.16 -38.09 -6.76
N GLY A 84 -2.17 -38.85 -7.26
CA GLY A 84 -2.32 -39.77 -8.38
C GLY A 84 -2.23 -39.12 -9.76
N LEU A 85 -1.88 -37.82 -9.82
CA LEU A 85 -1.53 -37.15 -11.07
C LEU A 85 -0.10 -37.52 -11.48
N ASP A 86 0.14 -37.62 -12.79
CA ASP A 86 1.46 -37.87 -13.36
C ASP A 86 2.07 -36.56 -13.84
N LEU A 87 2.95 -35.97 -13.02
CA LEU A 87 3.58 -34.68 -13.33
C LEU A 87 4.68 -34.89 -14.38
N ALA A 88 4.47 -34.37 -15.58
CA ALA A 88 5.34 -34.58 -16.74
C ALA A 88 6.41 -33.49 -16.89
N SER A 89 6.10 -32.25 -16.50
CA SER A 89 7.05 -31.13 -16.56
C SER A 89 6.71 -30.07 -15.52
N VAL A 90 7.74 -29.35 -15.07
CA VAL A 90 7.66 -28.23 -14.14
C VAL A 90 8.58 -27.13 -14.64
N GLU A 91 8.06 -25.93 -14.87
CA GLU A 91 8.85 -24.72 -15.10
C GLU A 91 8.57 -23.74 -13.96
N ILE A 92 9.63 -23.16 -13.39
CA ILE A 92 9.52 -22.08 -12.41
C ILE A 92 9.93 -20.78 -13.09
N ALA A 93 8.98 -19.86 -13.24
CA ALA A 93 9.23 -18.51 -13.71
C ALA A 93 9.03 -17.50 -12.57
N VAL A 94 9.98 -16.58 -12.42
CA VAL A 94 9.90 -15.46 -11.48
C VAL A 94 9.90 -14.18 -12.27
N LEU A 95 8.79 -13.46 -12.16
CA LEU A 95 8.53 -12.21 -12.83
C LEU A 95 8.68 -11.07 -11.84
N ALA A 96 9.40 -10.02 -12.23
CA ALA A 96 9.54 -8.80 -11.46
C ALA A 96 8.85 -7.67 -12.20
N THR A 97 8.02 -6.90 -11.50
CA THR A 97 7.48 -5.67 -12.07
C THR A 97 8.57 -4.60 -12.21
N PRO A 98 8.36 -3.51 -12.97
CA PRO A 98 9.31 -2.39 -13.03
C PRO A 98 9.67 -1.79 -11.65
N ARG A 99 8.82 -2.00 -10.63
CA ARG A 99 9.04 -1.57 -9.24
C ARG A 99 9.75 -2.61 -8.38
N GLY A 100 10.08 -3.76 -8.94
CA GLY A 100 10.77 -4.87 -8.29
C GLY A 100 9.86 -5.82 -7.52
N ASP A 101 8.54 -5.69 -7.62
CA ASP A 101 7.60 -6.62 -6.97
C ASP A 101 7.61 -7.97 -7.68
N ILE A 102 7.57 -9.05 -6.89
CA ILE A 102 7.87 -10.39 -7.37
C ILE A 102 6.59 -11.23 -7.41
N THR A 103 6.34 -11.82 -8.57
CA THR A 103 5.33 -12.86 -8.77
C THR A 103 6.02 -14.11 -9.31
N MET A 104 5.81 -15.24 -8.64
CA MET A 104 6.31 -16.54 -9.07
C MET A 104 5.18 -17.30 -9.76
N ALA A 105 5.45 -17.82 -10.95
CA ALA A 105 4.62 -18.77 -11.66
C ALA A 105 5.28 -20.15 -11.57
N LEU A 106 4.51 -21.13 -11.10
CA LEU A 106 4.85 -22.54 -11.16
C LEU A 106 3.97 -23.17 -12.26
N ASP A 107 4.57 -23.45 -13.40
CA ASP A 107 3.89 -24.00 -14.58
C ASP A 107 4.11 -25.51 -14.64
N CYS A 108 3.04 -26.27 -14.46
CA CYS A 108 3.07 -27.72 -14.38
C CYS A 108 2.26 -28.33 -15.52
N ALA A 109 2.78 -29.34 -16.21
CA ALA A 109 2.00 -30.15 -17.13
C ALA A 109 1.84 -31.58 -16.60
N PHE A 110 0.63 -32.11 -16.70
CA PHE A 110 0.27 -33.45 -16.25
C PHE A 110 -0.03 -34.36 -17.44
N ALA A 111 0.60 -35.54 -17.45
CA ALA A 111 0.34 -36.59 -18.40
C ALA A 111 -0.74 -37.56 -17.91
N GLY A 112 -1.23 -38.38 -18.84
CA GLY A 112 -2.22 -39.41 -18.55
C GLY A 112 -3.57 -38.83 -18.12
N GLN A 113 -4.26 -39.56 -17.26
CA GLN A 113 -5.57 -39.14 -16.76
C GLN A 113 -5.41 -38.10 -15.66
N THR A 114 -6.13 -36.99 -15.80
CA THR A 114 -6.25 -35.95 -14.76
C THR A 114 -7.68 -35.90 -14.20
N PRO A 115 -8.05 -36.78 -13.25
CA PRO A 115 -9.35 -36.74 -12.61
C PRO A 115 -9.60 -35.39 -11.92
N PRO A 116 -10.80 -34.79 -12.06
CA PRO A 116 -11.16 -33.52 -11.42
C PRO A 116 -10.88 -33.49 -9.91
N ALA A 117 -11.19 -34.57 -9.20
CA ALA A 117 -10.94 -34.70 -7.76
C ALA A 117 -9.46 -34.66 -7.39
N ALA A 118 -8.60 -35.35 -8.16
CA ALA A 118 -7.16 -35.37 -7.95
C ALA A 118 -6.56 -33.99 -8.23
N LEU A 119 -6.98 -33.36 -9.32
CA LEU A 119 -6.59 -31.99 -9.67
C LEU A 119 -7.03 -30.99 -8.59
N ALA A 120 -8.27 -31.10 -8.11
CA ALA A 120 -8.80 -30.24 -7.05
C ALA A 120 -8.01 -30.36 -5.74
N ALA A 121 -7.60 -31.59 -5.36
CA ALA A 121 -6.75 -31.83 -4.20
C ALA A 121 -5.34 -31.25 -4.38
N TRP A 122 -4.75 -31.40 -5.57
CA TRP A 122 -3.45 -30.80 -5.92
C TRP A 122 -3.50 -29.27 -5.86
N LEU A 123 -4.57 -28.66 -6.39
CA LEU A 123 -4.82 -27.21 -6.32
C LEU A 123 -5.03 -26.74 -4.87
N ALA A 124 -5.66 -27.57 -4.02
CA ALA A 124 -5.83 -27.27 -2.60
C ALA A 124 -4.49 -27.24 -1.86
N ASP A 125 -3.64 -28.23 -2.07
CA ASP A 125 -2.32 -28.30 -1.43
C ASP A 125 -1.43 -27.12 -1.84
N THR A 126 -1.39 -26.80 -3.13
CA THR A 126 -0.60 -25.66 -3.65
C THR A 126 -1.14 -24.30 -3.23
N CYS A 127 -2.38 -24.20 -2.75
CA CYS A 127 -2.95 -22.97 -2.20
C CYS A 127 -2.77 -22.89 -0.67
N PHE A 128 -3.20 -23.92 0.05
CA PHE A 128 -3.35 -23.89 1.52
C PHE A 128 -2.09 -24.31 2.27
N ASP A 129 -1.33 -25.25 1.72
CA ASP A 129 -0.10 -25.80 2.33
C ASP A 129 1.15 -25.36 1.54
N ARG A 130 1.08 -24.19 0.88
CA ARG A 130 2.12 -23.67 -0.03
C ARG A 130 3.49 -23.45 0.62
N ASP A 131 3.49 -23.12 1.91
CA ASP A 131 4.69 -22.96 2.73
C ASP A 131 5.45 -24.27 2.95
N ARG A 132 4.80 -25.41 2.68
CA ARG A 132 5.38 -26.75 2.82
C ARG A 132 5.82 -27.37 1.49
N ILE A 133 5.69 -26.64 0.37
CA ILE A 133 6.18 -27.09 -0.94
C ILE A 133 7.71 -27.09 -0.90
N THR A 134 8.31 -28.19 -1.35
CA THR A 134 9.76 -28.33 -1.42
C THR A 134 10.24 -28.49 -2.86
N LEU A 135 11.49 -28.07 -3.06
CA LEU A 135 12.25 -28.23 -4.30
C LEU A 135 13.52 -28.99 -3.95
N GLY A 136 13.58 -30.27 -4.35
CA GLY A 136 14.61 -31.21 -3.93
C GLY A 136 14.55 -31.47 -2.41
N THR A 137 15.60 -31.05 -1.69
CA THR A 137 15.71 -31.22 -0.22
C THR A 137 15.35 -29.96 0.57
N SER A 138 15.09 -28.85 -0.10
CA SER A 138 14.90 -27.53 0.54
C SER A 138 13.48 -27.02 0.33
N ALA A 139 13.04 -26.08 1.17
CA ALA A 139 11.78 -25.37 0.92
C ALA A 139 11.88 -24.59 -0.41
N LEU A 140 10.77 -24.50 -1.14
CA LEU A 140 10.73 -23.86 -2.46
C LEU A 140 11.28 -22.43 -2.43
N LEU A 141 10.85 -21.62 -1.46
CA LEU A 141 11.28 -20.23 -1.34
C LEU A 141 12.74 -20.07 -0.89
N ASP A 142 13.27 -21.02 -0.12
CA ASP A 142 14.69 -20.99 0.29
C ASP A 142 15.60 -21.26 -0.91
N SER A 143 15.23 -22.25 -1.74
CA SER A 143 15.94 -22.55 -2.98
C SER A 143 15.94 -21.34 -3.93
N LEU A 144 14.79 -20.68 -4.07
CA LEU A 144 14.67 -19.45 -4.86
C LEU A 144 15.42 -18.27 -4.24
N GLY A 145 15.41 -18.12 -2.92
CA GLY A 145 16.15 -17.08 -2.21
C GLY A 145 17.64 -17.14 -2.50
N GLY A 146 18.22 -18.35 -2.57
CA GLY A 146 19.62 -18.55 -2.94
C GLY A 146 19.96 -18.11 -4.37
N ARG A 147 19.02 -18.27 -5.32
CA ARG A 147 19.18 -17.87 -6.73
C ARG A 147 18.89 -16.38 -6.93
N LEU A 148 17.91 -15.86 -6.21
CA LEU A 148 17.40 -14.51 -6.38
C LEU A 148 18.10 -13.47 -5.48
N ALA A 149 18.83 -13.86 -4.44
CA ALA A 149 19.50 -12.94 -3.51
C ALA A 149 18.66 -11.67 -3.19
N PRO A 150 17.38 -11.82 -2.78
CA PRO A 150 16.49 -10.69 -2.57
C PRO A 150 16.94 -9.86 -1.36
N ARG A 151 16.52 -8.58 -1.30
CA ARG A 151 16.84 -7.68 -0.18
C ARG A 151 16.31 -8.17 1.16
N GLU A 152 15.18 -8.85 1.12
CA GLU A 152 14.47 -9.41 2.26
C GLU A 152 14.16 -10.89 2.00
N PRO A 153 14.05 -11.74 3.04
CA PRO A 153 13.65 -13.13 2.88
C PRO A 153 12.32 -13.25 2.14
N LEU A 154 12.26 -14.14 1.15
CA LEU A 154 11.01 -14.42 0.43
C LEU A 154 10.02 -15.10 1.38
N ALA A 155 8.79 -14.63 1.38
CA ALA A 155 7.67 -15.38 1.92
C ALA A 155 6.51 -15.36 0.92
N PHE A 156 5.60 -16.32 1.03
CA PHE A 156 4.39 -16.29 0.23
C PHE A 156 3.47 -15.16 0.69
N GLY A 157 2.97 -14.38 -0.25
CA GLY A 157 1.84 -13.50 -0.04
C GLY A 157 0.56 -14.27 0.29
N GLN A 158 -0.52 -13.54 0.56
CA GLN A 158 -1.83 -14.15 0.81
C GLN A 158 -2.57 -14.52 -0.49
N ASN A 159 -2.16 -13.95 -1.62
CA ASN A 159 -2.87 -14.07 -2.87
C ASN A 159 -2.22 -15.13 -3.75
N VAL A 160 -3.03 -16.13 -4.11
CA VAL A 160 -2.70 -17.21 -5.03
C VAL A 160 -3.82 -17.27 -6.06
N HIS A 161 -3.45 -17.31 -7.34
CA HIS A 161 -4.38 -17.59 -8.42
C HIS A 161 -3.85 -18.76 -9.24
N GLN A 162 -4.72 -19.69 -9.59
CA GLN A 162 -4.36 -20.92 -10.30
C GLN A 162 -5.13 -20.97 -11.61
N LEU A 163 -4.42 -21.07 -12.73
CA LEU A 163 -5.03 -21.27 -14.03
C LEU A 163 -4.92 -22.74 -14.41
N VAL A 164 -6.03 -23.33 -14.80
CA VAL A 164 -6.10 -24.71 -15.31
C VAL A 164 -6.44 -24.64 -16.78
N PHE A 165 -5.60 -25.24 -17.61
CA PHE A 165 -5.79 -25.47 -19.03
C PHE A 165 -5.96 -26.97 -19.25
N PRO A 166 -7.20 -27.48 -19.27
CA PRO A 166 -7.48 -28.90 -19.42
C PRO A 166 -6.93 -29.44 -20.73
N GLY A 167 -6.34 -30.64 -20.67
CA GLY A 167 -5.96 -31.44 -21.84
C GLY A 167 -6.53 -32.86 -21.76
N GLY A 168 -6.43 -33.60 -22.85
CA GLY A 168 -6.80 -35.01 -22.92
C GLY A 168 -8.24 -35.28 -22.48
N ASP A 169 -8.41 -36.26 -21.60
CA ASP A 169 -9.73 -36.68 -21.11
C ASP A 169 -10.47 -35.55 -20.36
N LEU A 170 -9.76 -34.70 -19.62
CA LEU A 170 -10.38 -33.61 -18.88
C LEU A 170 -10.93 -32.52 -19.81
N GLU A 171 -10.23 -32.23 -20.91
CA GLU A 171 -10.74 -31.32 -21.95
C GLU A 171 -12.01 -31.90 -22.58
N ASN A 172 -11.99 -33.20 -22.93
CA ASN A 172 -13.12 -33.90 -23.52
C ASN A 172 -14.35 -33.92 -22.59
N ASP A 173 -14.16 -34.13 -21.29
CA ASP A 173 -15.23 -34.10 -20.30
C ASP A 173 -15.86 -32.70 -20.15
N LEU A 174 -15.06 -31.64 -20.26
CA LEU A 174 -15.52 -30.25 -20.11
C LEU A 174 -16.15 -29.67 -21.39
N LEU A 175 -15.62 -30.02 -22.56
CA LEU A 175 -16.15 -29.58 -23.86
C LEU A 175 -17.21 -30.53 -24.44
N GLY A 176 -17.41 -31.68 -23.80
CA GLY A 176 -18.34 -32.71 -24.21
C GLY A 176 -19.82 -32.27 -24.22
N PRO A 177 -20.70 -33.07 -24.85
CA PRO A 177 -22.12 -32.74 -24.99
C PRO A 177 -22.93 -32.91 -23.69
N GLU A 178 -22.37 -33.54 -22.63
CA GLU A 178 -23.06 -33.76 -21.35
C GLU A 178 -23.08 -32.50 -20.47
N GLU A 179 -23.95 -31.53 -20.83
CA GLU A 179 -24.05 -30.24 -20.12
C GLU A 179 -24.47 -30.35 -18.65
N THR A 180 -25.09 -31.46 -18.24
CA THR A 180 -25.55 -31.67 -16.86
C THR A 180 -24.42 -31.95 -15.86
N ARG A 181 -23.27 -32.47 -16.33
CA ARG A 181 -22.10 -32.75 -15.47
C ARG A 181 -21.16 -31.56 -15.35
N LEU A 182 -21.19 -30.68 -16.34
CA LEU A 182 -20.26 -29.56 -16.47
C LEU A 182 -20.21 -28.65 -15.22
N PRO A 183 -21.34 -28.19 -14.62
CA PRO A 183 -21.29 -27.36 -13.42
C PRO A 183 -20.61 -28.06 -12.23
N THR A 184 -20.86 -29.35 -12.05
CA THR A 184 -20.27 -30.15 -10.96
C THR A 184 -18.76 -30.26 -11.12
N LEU A 185 -18.29 -30.61 -12.32
CA LEU A 185 -16.86 -30.72 -12.63
C LEU A 185 -16.15 -29.39 -12.45
N LEU A 186 -16.72 -28.30 -12.98
CA LEU A 186 -16.16 -26.97 -12.85
C LEU A 186 -16.13 -26.49 -11.40
N ASN A 187 -17.20 -26.70 -10.63
CA ASN A 187 -17.21 -26.33 -9.22
C ASN A 187 -16.18 -27.10 -8.41
N GLU A 188 -16.00 -28.39 -8.68
CA GLU A 188 -14.99 -29.20 -8.03
C GLU A 188 -13.59 -28.63 -8.26
N ILE A 189 -13.26 -28.21 -9.48
CA ILE A 189 -11.95 -27.62 -9.78
C ILE A 189 -11.84 -26.19 -9.23
N VAL A 190 -12.81 -25.32 -9.55
CA VAL A 190 -12.80 -23.88 -9.21
C VAL A 190 -12.78 -23.65 -7.70
N TYR A 191 -13.47 -24.49 -6.93
CA TYR A 191 -13.52 -24.42 -5.47
C TYR A 191 -12.57 -25.40 -4.77
N ARG A 192 -11.66 -26.06 -5.50
CA ARG A 192 -10.64 -26.96 -4.96
C ARG A 192 -11.25 -28.08 -4.10
N GLY A 193 -12.28 -28.73 -4.63
CA GLY A 193 -12.97 -29.87 -4.02
C GLY A 193 -14.02 -29.46 -2.98
N ARG A 194 -14.21 -28.17 -2.72
CA ARG A 194 -15.31 -27.71 -1.86
C ARG A 194 -16.61 -27.72 -2.62
N LEU A 195 -17.62 -28.36 -2.04
CA LEU A 195 -18.96 -28.43 -2.60
C LEU A 195 -19.56 -27.01 -2.69
N SER A 196 -19.87 -26.57 -3.90
CA SER A 196 -20.74 -25.42 -4.16
C SER A 196 -21.96 -25.90 -4.93
N THR A 197 -23.14 -25.47 -4.50
CA THR A 197 -24.42 -25.73 -5.19
C THR A 197 -24.77 -24.64 -6.20
N SER A 198 -23.95 -23.59 -6.32
CA SER A 198 -24.15 -22.52 -7.29
C SER A 198 -23.59 -22.92 -8.66
N GLU A 199 -24.11 -22.33 -9.73
CA GLU A 199 -23.43 -22.35 -11.03
C GLU A 199 -22.00 -21.79 -10.88
N PRO A 200 -21.00 -22.30 -11.62
CA PRO A 200 -19.65 -21.75 -11.59
C PRO A 200 -19.69 -20.26 -11.97
N PRO A 201 -19.07 -19.38 -11.17
CA PRO A 201 -19.06 -17.97 -11.49
C PRO A 201 -18.37 -17.72 -12.84
N HIS A 202 -18.92 -16.76 -13.60
CA HIS A 202 -18.37 -16.26 -14.86
C HIS A 202 -18.14 -17.33 -15.95
N LEU A 203 -19.00 -18.35 -16.00
CA LEU A 203 -18.99 -19.35 -17.07
C LEU A 203 -19.33 -18.73 -18.44
N HIS A 204 -18.41 -18.88 -19.38
CA HIS A 204 -18.55 -18.52 -20.78
C HIS A 204 -18.21 -19.74 -21.65
N LYS A 205 -19.15 -20.15 -22.51
CA LYS A 205 -18.99 -21.30 -23.43
C LYS A 205 -19.27 -20.84 -24.86
N ASN A 206 -18.25 -20.92 -25.72
CA ASN A 206 -18.31 -20.47 -27.11
C ASN A 206 -18.18 -21.64 -28.09
N GLY A 207 -18.93 -22.72 -27.87
CA GLY A 207 -19.03 -23.90 -28.72
C GLY A 207 -17.79 -24.80 -28.76
N ARG A 208 -16.60 -24.22 -28.93
CA ARG A 208 -15.29 -24.91 -28.96
C ARG A 208 -14.37 -24.53 -27.81
N THR A 209 -14.72 -23.48 -27.06
CA THR A 209 -13.94 -23.00 -25.93
C THR A 209 -14.83 -22.81 -24.71
N LEU A 210 -14.24 -22.95 -23.53
CA LEU A 210 -14.92 -22.78 -22.26
C LEU A 210 -14.02 -22.00 -21.30
N SER A 211 -14.60 -21.10 -20.54
CA SER A 211 -13.89 -20.37 -19.49
C SER A 211 -14.81 -20.17 -18.30
N ALA A 212 -14.32 -20.53 -17.12
CA ALA A 212 -15.01 -20.31 -15.85
C ALA A 212 -13.97 -19.95 -14.80
N HIS A 213 -14.29 -19.04 -13.88
CA HIS A 213 -13.34 -18.68 -12.86
C HIS A 213 -14.00 -18.22 -11.57
N GLY A 214 -13.38 -18.60 -10.46
CA GLY A 214 -13.63 -18.02 -9.15
C GLY A 214 -12.57 -16.99 -8.79
N ARG A 215 -12.52 -16.65 -7.50
CA ARG A 215 -11.51 -15.73 -6.96
C ARG A 215 -10.08 -16.31 -7.02
N GLY A 216 -9.94 -17.62 -6.87
CA GLY A 216 -8.63 -18.27 -6.71
C GLY A 216 -8.24 -19.25 -7.80
N VAL A 217 -9.18 -19.74 -8.60
CA VAL A 217 -8.91 -20.71 -9.68
C VAL A 217 -9.70 -20.29 -10.91
N SER A 218 -9.06 -20.32 -12.07
CA SER A 218 -9.70 -20.23 -13.38
C SER A 218 -9.48 -21.51 -14.19
N VAL A 219 -10.46 -21.87 -14.99
CA VAL A 219 -10.43 -23.03 -15.89
C VAL A 219 -10.72 -22.52 -17.30
N HIS A 220 -9.81 -22.78 -18.23
CA HIS A 220 -9.90 -22.34 -19.62
C HIS A 220 -9.62 -23.53 -20.53
N ALA A 221 -10.65 -24.05 -21.22
CA ALA A 221 -10.54 -25.21 -22.09
C ALA A 221 -10.74 -24.85 -23.57
N GLY A 222 -10.05 -25.55 -24.46
CA GLY A 222 -10.18 -25.42 -25.90
C GLY A 222 -9.50 -24.18 -26.51
N TRP A 223 -8.70 -23.43 -25.73
CA TRP A 223 -7.97 -22.27 -26.21
C TRP A 223 -6.60 -22.67 -26.78
N ALA A 224 -6.09 -21.92 -27.74
CA ALA A 224 -4.74 -22.09 -28.26
C ALA A 224 -3.69 -21.58 -27.26
N GLU A 225 -2.49 -22.14 -27.29
CA GLU A 225 -1.43 -21.87 -26.31
C GLU A 225 -1.06 -20.38 -26.18
N HIS A 226 -1.04 -19.63 -27.29
CA HIS A 226 -0.77 -18.19 -27.24
C HIS A 226 -1.85 -17.39 -26.49
N VAL A 227 -3.10 -17.87 -26.49
CA VAL A 227 -4.21 -17.30 -25.70
C VAL A 227 -4.05 -17.66 -24.23
N GLU A 228 -3.67 -18.89 -23.93
CA GLU A 228 -3.38 -19.33 -22.55
C GLU A 228 -2.28 -18.47 -21.92
N ASN A 229 -1.17 -18.24 -22.63
CA ASN A 229 -0.08 -17.37 -22.20
C ASN A 229 -0.56 -15.93 -21.98
N GLY A 230 -1.45 -15.43 -22.84
CA GLY A 230 -2.14 -14.16 -22.62
C GLY A 230 -2.94 -14.13 -21.32
N LEU A 231 -3.77 -15.15 -21.06
CA LEU A 231 -4.59 -15.26 -19.85
C LEU A 231 -3.71 -15.35 -18.59
N ILE A 232 -2.59 -16.07 -18.66
CA ILE A 232 -1.57 -16.11 -17.60
C ILE A 232 -1.04 -14.70 -17.33
N LEU A 233 -0.68 -13.94 -18.36
CA LEU A 233 -0.19 -12.57 -18.20
C LEU A 233 -1.21 -11.65 -17.54
N VAL A 234 -2.50 -11.76 -17.91
CA VAL A 234 -3.60 -11.05 -17.23
C VAL A 234 -3.67 -11.41 -15.75
N ALA A 235 -3.64 -12.70 -15.42
CA ALA A 235 -3.67 -13.16 -14.04
C ALA A 235 -2.43 -12.73 -13.25
N VAL A 236 -1.24 -12.69 -13.86
CA VAL A 236 -0.01 -12.16 -13.26
C VAL A 236 -0.18 -10.69 -12.89
N GLY A 237 -0.72 -9.87 -13.80
CA GLY A 237 -1.02 -8.46 -13.53
C GLY A 237 -1.95 -8.29 -12.33
N MET A 238 -3.03 -9.07 -12.28
CA MET A 238 -4.02 -9.04 -11.19
C MET A 238 -3.44 -9.49 -9.84
N VAL A 239 -2.68 -10.59 -9.81
CA VAL A 239 -2.02 -11.07 -8.58
C VAL A 239 -1.00 -10.06 -8.07
N SER A 240 -0.25 -9.44 -8.98
CA SER A 240 0.74 -8.40 -8.64
C SER A 240 0.06 -7.16 -8.06
N ALA A 241 -1.01 -6.68 -8.70
CA ALA A 241 -1.81 -5.56 -8.21
C ALA A 241 -2.39 -5.83 -6.81
N LEU A 242 -2.95 -7.02 -6.59
CA LEU A 242 -3.52 -7.40 -5.30
C LEU A 242 -2.45 -7.50 -4.20
N ALA A 243 -1.24 -7.97 -4.54
CA ALA A 243 -0.11 -8.00 -3.62
C ALA A 243 0.33 -6.59 -3.21
N VAL A 244 0.36 -5.63 -4.14
CA VAL A 244 0.65 -4.21 -3.84
C VAL A 244 -0.44 -3.61 -2.97
N LEU A 245 -1.72 -3.79 -3.31
CA LEU A 245 -2.87 -3.30 -2.51
C LEU A 245 -2.78 -3.77 -1.06
N GLN A 246 -2.53 -5.06 -0.87
CA GLN A 246 -2.51 -5.63 0.47
C GLN A 246 -1.33 -5.13 1.30
N ARG A 247 -0.13 -5.02 0.69
CA ARG A 247 1.05 -4.45 1.37
C ARG A 247 0.81 -2.99 1.72
N THR A 248 0.23 -2.21 0.81
CA THR A 248 -0.15 -0.81 1.06
C THR A 248 -1.11 -0.73 2.26
N ARG A 249 -2.13 -1.59 2.31
CA ARG A 249 -3.07 -1.61 3.43
C ARG A 249 -2.41 -1.98 4.76
N LEU A 250 -1.51 -2.96 4.77
CA LEU A 250 -0.76 -3.34 5.98
C LEU A 250 0.16 -2.21 6.44
N ALA A 251 0.92 -1.61 5.52
CA ALA A 251 1.80 -0.48 5.82
C ALA A 251 1.02 0.75 6.33
N ALA A 252 -0.14 1.05 5.74
CA ALA A 252 -1.02 2.11 6.22
C ALA A 252 -1.50 1.84 7.65
N PHE A 253 -1.91 0.61 7.96
CA PHE A 253 -2.33 0.22 9.30
C PHE A 253 -1.20 0.30 10.33
N GLU A 254 -0.01 -0.20 9.99
CA GLU A 254 1.18 -0.10 10.84
C GLU A 254 1.57 1.36 11.10
N THR A 255 1.51 2.20 10.07
CA THR A 255 1.76 3.64 10.15
C THR A 255 0.76 4.34 11.08
N MET A 256 -0.52 3.99 10.98
CA MET A 256 -1.57 4.51 11.87
C MET A 256 -1.32 4.12 13.32
N ARG A 257 -1.00 2.85 13.56
CA ARG A 257 -0.69 2.32 14.90
C ARG A 257 0.55 2.96 15.50
N ALA A 258 1.61 3.14 14.71
CA ALA A 258 2.82 3.83 15.13
C ALA A 258 2.55 5.29 15.52
N ASN A 259 1.65 5.96 14.80
CA ASN A 259 1.23 7.32 15.11
C ASN A 259 0.43 7.41 16.43
N GLU A 260 -0.47 6.47 16.72
CA GLU A 260 -1.23 6.40 17.97
C GLU A 260 -0.33 6.15 19.19
N GLN A 261 0.67 5.28 19.04
CA GLN A 261 1.59 4.91 20.13
C GLN A 261 2.66 5.98 20.40
N ALA A 262 2.87 6.91 19.47
CA ALA A 262 3.86 7.97 19.63
C ALA A 262 3.37 9.04 20.62
N ALA A 263 3.61 8.82 21.91
CA ALA A 263 3.64 9.87 22.93
C ALA A 263 4.91 10.71 22.72
N ALA A 264 4.84 11.71 21.85
CA ALA A 264 6.00 12.53 21.55
C ALA A 264 6.16 13.63 22.61
N GLU A 265 7.26 13.57 23.36
CA GLU A 265 7.56 14.48 24.47
C GLU A 265 8.19 15.80 23.98
N SER A 266 8.77 15.81 22.77
CA SER A 266 9.41 17.00 22.20
C SER A 266 8.88 17.42 20.82
N PRO A 267 8.84 18.75 20.51
CA PRO A 267 8.47 19.27 19.19
C PRO A 267 9.33 18.74 18.03
N TYR A 268 10.60 18.42 18.28
CA TYR A 268 11.51 17.86 17.27
C TYR A 268 11.12 16.42 16.90
N GLU A 269 10.76 15.60 17.88
CA GLU A 269 10.26 14.23 17.65
C GLU A 269 8.93 14.23 16.90
N ILE A 270 8.03 15.17 17.22
CA ILE A 270 6.78 15.34 16.47
C ILE A 270 7.08 15.70 15.01
N ARG A 271 8.01 16.63 14.75
CA ARG A 271 8.39 17.01 13.38
C ARG A 271 9.01 15.86 12.61
N ARG A 272 9.91 15.09 13.24
CA ARG A 272 10.53 13.89 12.65
C ARG A 272 9.49 12.79 12.38
N LEU A 273 8.52 12.63 13.27
CA LEU A 273 7.40 11.71 13.07
C LEU A 273 6.56 12.16 11.88
N ILE A 274 6.13 13.43 11.82
CA ILE A 274 5.37 13.98 10.69
C ILE A 274 6.11 13.75 9.36
N SER A 275 7.41 14.05 9.29
CA SER A 275 8.21 13.81 8.08
C SER A 275 8.16 12.34 7.66
N ARG A 276 8.44 11.41 8.58
CA ARG A 276 8.39 9.97 8.27
C ARG A 276 7.00 9.49 7.85
N LEU A 277 5.95 10.01 8.48
CA LEU A 277 4.56 9.68 8.13
C LEU A 277 4.20 10.25 6.75
N SER A 278 4.63 11.47 6.42
CA SER A 278 4.43 12.09 5.11
C SER A 278 5.16 11.33 4.01
N ASP A 279 6.42 10.95 4.22
CA ASP A 279 7.19 10.15 3.28
C ASP A 279 6.51 8.79 3.06
N GLY A 280 6.08 8.13 4.15
CA GLY A 280 5.34 6.86 4.08
C GLY A 280 4.01 6.99 3.32
N VAL A 281 3.22 8.04 3.56
CA VAL A 281 1.97 8.28 2.83
C VAL A 281 2.22 8.51 1.34
N ASN A 282 3.27 9.26 0.99
CA ASN A 282 3.62 9.50 -0.41
C ASN A 282 3.99 8.19 -1.12
N GLU A 283 4.77 7.31 -0.48
CA GLU A 283 5.08 5.98 -1.00
C GLU A 283 3.81 5.13 -1.18
N LEU A 284 2.88 5.16 -0.21
CA LEU A 284 1.61 4.43 -0.34
C LEU A 284 0.75 4.95 -1.50
N GLN A 285 0.71 6.26 -1.73
CA GLN A 285 0.00 6.84 -2.87
C GLN A 285 0.63 6.43 -4.20
N LEU A 286 1.97 6.41 -4.28
CA LEU A 286 2.69 5.91 -5.45
C LEU A 286 2.44 4.41 -5.67
N ASP A 287 2.40 3.60 -4.61
CA ASP A 287 2.03 2.18 -4.65
C ASP A 287 0.63 1.96 -5.21
N LEU A 288 -0.35 2.76 -4.83
CA LEU A 288 -1.70 2.67 -5.38
C LEU A 288 -1.75 3.11 -6.86
N ALA A 289 -1.22 4.30 -7.18
CA ALA A 289 -1.30 4.86 -8.53
C ALA A 289 -0.50 4.05 -9.57
N PHE A 290 0.76 3.72 -9.26
CA PHE A 290 1.64 3.04 -10.21
C PHE A 290 1.75 1.53 -10.00
N GLY A 291 1.40 1.02 -8.82
CA GLY A 291 1.49 -0.41 -8.52
C GLY A 291 0.16 -1.14 -8.55
N VAL A 292 -0.97 -0.44 -8.72
CA VAL A 292 -2.30 -1.07 -8.83
C VAL A 292 -2.96 -0.62 -10.12
N GLU A 293 -3.21 0.68 -10.32
CA GLU A 293 -3.92 1.16 -11.52
C GLU A 293 -3.17 0.79 -12.80
N ALA A 294 -1.84 0.96 -12.78
CA ALA A 294 -1.01 0.54 -13.91
C ALA A 294 -1.18 -0.95 -14.20
N TYR A 295 -1.12 -1.88 -13.23
CA TYR A 295 -1.22 -3.31 -13.56
C TYR A 295 -2.64 -3.79 -13.84
N VAL A 296 -3.65 -3.13 -13.28
CA VAL A 296 -5.06 -3.44 -13.51
C VAL A 296 -5.48 -3.01 -14.92
N ASP A 297 -4.90 -1.95 -15.48
CA ASP A 297 -5.28 -1.39 -16.79
C ASP A 297 -4.16 -1.41 -17.86
N SER A 298 -2.94 -1.87 -17.55
CA SER A 298 -1.76 -1.81 -18.48
C SER A 298 -1.80 -2.79 -19.64
N LEU A 299 -2.58 -3.86 -19.54
CA LEU A 299 -2.71 -4.82 -20.63
C LEU A 299 -3.63 -4.24 -21.70
N LEU A 300 -3.06 -3.32 -22.48
CA LEU A 300 -3.64 -2.77 -23.69
C LEU A 300 -3.54 -3.82 -24.82
N ILE A 301 -4.14 -4.98 -24.60
CA ILE A 301 -4.32 -5.99 -25.64
C ILE A 301 -5.76 -5.82 -26.11
N PRO A 302 -6.01 -5.24 -27.29
CA PRO A 302 -7.36 -4.95 -27.79
C PRO A 302 -8.02 -6.26 -28.24
N GLU A 303 -8.36 -7.12 -27.29
CA GLU A 303 -8.85 -8.48 -27.49
C GLU A 303 -9.93 -8.79 -26.46
N MET A 304 -11.13 -9.12 -26.94
CA MET A 304 -12.33 -9.23 -26.10
C MET A 304 -12.26 -10.34 -25.05
N VAL A 305 -11.63 -11.48 -25.33
CA VAL A 305 -11.44 -12.59 -24.39
C VAL A 305 -10.54 -12.15 -23.23
N MET A 306 -9.43 -11.49 -23.55
CA MET A 306 -8.49 -11.00 -22.53
C MET A 306 -9.11 -9.87 -21.70
N GLU A 307 -9.75 -8.89 -22.34
CA GLU A 307 -10.44 -7.79 -21.67
C GLU A 307 -11.61 -8.29 -20.81
N ALA A 308 -12.41 -9.23 -21.31
CA ALA A 308 -13.51 -9.83 -20.56
C ALA A 308 -12.98 -10.60 -19.34
N PHE A 309 -11.93 -11.40 -19.51
CA PHE A 309 -11.29 -12.10 -18.40
C PHE A 309 -10.70 -11.11 -17.39
N GLN A 310 -10.00 -10.08 -17.84
CA GLN A 310 -9.41 -9.04 -17.00
C GLN A 310 -10.47 -8.32 -16.16
N SER A 311 -11.54 -7.81 -16.79
CA SER A 311 -12.63 -7.14 -16.09
C SER A 311 -13.32 -8.08 -15.11
N SER A 312 -13.63 -9.30 -15.55
CA SER A 312 -14.34 -10.29 -14.73
C SER A 312 -13.50 -10.75 -13.53
N LEU A 313 -12.21 -11.00 -13.73
CA LEU A 313 -11.27 -11.37 -12.66
C LEU A 313 -11.03 -10.20 -11.70
N ARG A 314 -10.90 -8.97 -12.19
CA ARG A 314 -10.78 -7.76 -11.36
C ARG A 314 -11.95 -7.63 -10.39
N ASP A 315 -13.16 -7.87 -10.89
CA ASP A 315 -14.39 -7.79 -10.08
C ASP A 315 -14.47 -8.98 -9.10
N ALA A 316 -14.17 -10.20 -9.55
CA ALA A 316 -14.15 -11.39 -8.69
C ALA A 316 -13.11 -11.33 -7.55
N LEU A 317 -11.98 -10.65 -7.79
CA LEU A 317 -10.95 -10.39 -6.77
C LEU A 317 -11.33 -9.25 -5.81
N GLY A 318 -12.36 -8.45 -6.13
CA GLY A 318 -12.75 -7.28 -5.34
C GLY A 318 -11.67 -6.20 -5.30
N ILE A 319 -10.91 -6.05 -6.39
CA ILE A 319 -9.84 -5.05 -6.51
C ILE A 319 -10.38 -3.63 -6.37
N PRO A 320 -11.49 -3.22 -7.04
CA PRO A 320 -12.01 -1.85 -6.92
C PRO A 320 -12.38 -1.50 -5.48
N ASP A 321 -13.13 -2.37 -4.79
CA ASP A 321 -13.52 -2.16 -3.39
C ASP A 321 -12.31 -2.11 -2.46
N SER A 322 -11.28 -2.93 -2.73
CA SER A 322 -10.05 -2.98 -1.94
C SER A 322 -9.19 -1.74 -2.14
N LEU A 323 -9.12 -1.22 -3.37
CA LEU A 323 -8.43 0.01 -3.73
C LEU A 323 -9.10 1.22 -3.04
N ASP A 324 -10.42 1.35 -3.17
CA ASP A 324 -11.23 2.40 -2.54
C ASP A 324 -11.06 2.44 -1.03
N ASN A 325 -11.10 1.27 -0.38
CA ASN A 325 -10.89 1.16 1.06
C ASN A 325 -9.47 1.57 1.48
N SER A 326 -8.47 1.20 0.68
CA SER A 326 -7.06 1.53 0.95
C SER A 326 -6.80 3.01 0.73
N ALA A 327 -7.33 3.62 -0.33
CA ALA A 327 -7.27 5.04 -0.60
C ALA A 327 -7.89 5.85 0.56
N ARG A 328 -9.08 5.48 1.03
CA ARG A 328 -9.72 6.11 2.20
C ARG A 328 -8.86 6.00 3.47
N MET A 329 -8.11 4.91 3.66
CA MET A 329 -7.20 4.75 4.80
C MET A 329 -6.02 5.71 4.70
N VAL A 330 -5.44 5.84 3.50
CA VAL A 330 -4.34 6.79 3.24
C VAL A 330 -4.80 8.24 3.39
N GLU A 331 -6.00 8.60 2.91
CA GLU A 331 -6.59 9.94 3.11
C GLU A 331 -6.77 10.28 4.59
N ARG A 332 -7.24 9.32 5.40
CA ARG A 332 -7.37 9.50 6.85
C ARG A 332 -6.01 9.73 7.50
N LEU A 333 -4.96 9.00 7.09
CA LEU A 333 -3.59 9.24 7.55
C LEU A 333 -3.13 10.67 7.21
N THR A 334 -3.33 11.11 5.97
CA THR A 334 -2.99 12.48 5.54
C THR A 334 -3.69 13.54 6.40
N SER A 335 -4.97 13.33 6.71
CA SER A 335 -5.75 14.23 7.58
C SER A 335 -5.18 14.27 9.00
N VAL A 336 -4.86 13.11 9.58
CA VAL A 336 -4.26 13.02 10.93
C VAL A 336 -2.88 13.69 10.98
N ILE A 337 -2.03 13.48 9.96
CA ILE A 337 -0.72 14.12 9.86
C ILE A 337 -0.89 15.65 9.76
N SER A 338 -1.83 16.12 8.94
CA SER A 338 -2.13 17.55 8.77
C SER A 338 -2.62 18.19 10.08
N ALA A 339 -3.53 17.52 10.81
CA ALA A 339 -4.00 17.98 12.11
C ALA A 339 -2.87 18.06 13.14
N ARG A 340 -1.98 17.05 13.18
CA ARG A 340 -0.83 17.03 14.08
C ARG A 340 0.22 18.09 13.73
N SER A 341 0.42 18.35 12.43
CA SER A 341 1.27 19.44 11.93
C SER A 341 0.72 20.80 12.34
N ALA A 342 -0.59 21.04 12.17
CA ALA A 342 -1.24 22.27 12.62
C ALA A 342 -1.15 22.45 14.14
N ALA A 343 -1.36 21.39 14.92
CA ALA A 343 -1.21 21.42 16.38
C ALA A 343 0.24 21.75 16.80
N LEU A 344 1.24 21.18 16.11
CA LEU A 344 2.65 21.48 16.35
C LEU A 344 2.97 22.94 16.01
N GLN A 345 2.50 23.45 14.87
CA GLN A 345 2.69 24.85 14.49
C GLN A 345 2.06 25.80 15.51
N ALA A 346 0.88 25.49 16.02
CA ALA A 346 0.23 26.27 17.07
C ALA A 346 1.04 26.28 18.38
N GLN A 347 1.58 25.12 18.81
CA GLN A 347 2.44 25.04 19.99
C GLN A 347 3.75 25.82 19.84
N LEU A 348 4.38 25.76 18.66
CA LEU A 348 5.59 26.52 18.37
C LEU A 348 5.30 28.02 18.37
N ALA A 349 4.21 28.45 17.71
CA ALA A 349 3.79 29.84 17.72
C ALA A 349 3.53 30.35 19.15
N GLU A 350 2.86 29.57 20.01
CA GLU A 350 2.64 29.97 21.39
C GLU A 350 3.95 30.08 22.20
N ARG A 351 4.92 29.20 21.93
CA ARG A 351 6.24 29.24 22.58
C ARG A 351 7.03 30.46 22.13
N ASP A 352 7.02 30.78 20.85
CA ASP A 352 7.69 31.95 20.28
C ASP A 352 7.03 33.23 20.80
N ASP A 353 5.71 33.30 20.84
CA ASP A 353 4.95 34.40 21.46
C ASP A 353 5.34 34.65 22.93
N ARG A 354 5.49 33.57 23.72
CA ARG A 354 5.92 33.68 25.12
C ARG A 354 7.36 34.19 25.23
N ARG A 355 8.25 33.73 24.35
CA ARG A 355 9.65 34.16 24.32
C ARG A 355 9.78 35.61 23.88
N ASP A 356 9.04 36.03 22.86
CA ASP A 356 9.06 37.41 22.38
C ASP A 356 8.51 38.37 23.45
N ARG A 357 7.49 37.95 24.20
CA ARG A 357 7.01 38.72 25.37
C ARG A 357 8.07 38.84 26.46
N THR A 358 8.78 37.77 26.81
CA THR A 358 9.83 37.84 27.86
C THR A 358 11.05 38.63 27.41
N VAL A 359 11.50 38.46 26.16
CA VAL A 359 12.60 39.24 25.59
C VAL A 359 12.22 40.71 25.49
N SER A 360 11.01 41.04 25.00
CA SER A 360 10.53 42.42 24.94
C SER A 360 10.43 43.04 26.32
N ALA A 361 9.95 42.31 27.34
CA ALA A 361 9.91 42.77 28.72
C ALA A 361 11.33 43.02 29.28
N LEU A 362 12.29 42.12 29.04
CA LEU A 362 13.68 42.28 29.46
C LEU A 362 14.34 43.50 28.79
N VAL A 363 14.15 43.68 27.48
CA VAL A 363 14.66 44.83 26.74
C VAL A 363 14.04 46.14 27.26
N ALA A 364 12.74 46.16 27.55
CA ALA A 364 12.08 47.32 28.14
C ALA A 364 12.66 47.67 29.52
N VAL A 365 12.91 46.68 30.38
CA VAL A 365 13.54 46.88 31.69
C VAL A 365 14.98 47.37 31.56
N ALA A 366 15.79 46.74 30.71
CA ALA A 366 17.18 47.13 30.48
C ALA A 366 17.29 48.57 29.95
N THR A 367 16.42 48.92 28.99
CA THR A 367 16.33 50.28 28.42
C THR A 367 15.93 51.29 29.50
N GLY A 368 14.95 50.95 30.35
CA GLY A 368 14.52 51.80 31.46
C GLY A 368 15.60 52.07 32.51
N ILE A 369 16.52 51.13 32.74
CA ILE A 369 17.62 51.29 33.70
C ILE A 369 18.81 52.05 33.08
N ALA A 370 19.10 51.85 31.79
CA ALA A 370 20.27 52.44 31.14
C ALA A 370 20.09 53.92 30.74
N LEU A 371 18.87 54.34 30.38
CA LEU A 371 18.59 55.70 29.91
C LEU A 371 18.82 56.81 30.95
N PRO A 372 18.34 56.69 32.21
CA PRO A 372 18.51 57.77 33.20
C PRO A 372 19.98 58.11 33.47
N PRO A 373 20.89 57.13 33.69
CA PRO A 373 22.32 57.40 33.80
C PRO A 373 22.92 58.06 32.55
N THR A 374 22.54 57.64 31.34
CA THR A 374 23.05 58.26 30.10
C THR A 374 22.58 59.70 29.93
N LEU A 375 21.32 60.01 30.29
CA LEU A 375 20.80 61.38 30.30
C LEU A 375 21.50 62.25 31.34
N LEU A 376 21.78 61.71 32.53
CA LEU A 376 22.54 62.39 33.55
C LEU A 376 23.98 62.65 33.09
N LEU A 377 24.65 61.65 32.50
CA LEU A 377 26.01 61.80 31.98
C LEU A 377 26.06 62.85 30.86
N ALA A 378 25.07 62.86 29.96
CA ALA A 378 24.93 63.86 28.91
C ALA A 378 24.67 65.27 29.48
N PHE A 379 23.82 65.39 30.52
CA PHE A 379 23.56 66.65 31.20
C PHE A 379 24.81 67.21 31.88
N PHE A 380 25.56 66.38 32.61
CA PHE A 380 26.81 66.79 33.25
C PHE A 380 27.93 67.05 32.24
N GLY A 381 27.95 66.34 31.11
CA GLY A 381 28.91 66.59 30.02
C GLY A 381 28.64 67.89 29.26
N ALA A 382 27.36 68.20 28.97
CA ALA A 382 26.98 69.42 28.25
C ALA A 382 27.08 70.69 29.11
N ASN A 383 26.85 70.58 30.43
CA ASN A 383 26.94 71.70 31.38
C ASN A 383 28.27 71.72 32.15
N ALA A 384 29.33 71.09 31.62
CA ALA A 384 30.61 70.94 32.32
C ALA A 384 31.25 72.28 32.76
N SER A 385 30.90 73.40 32.12
CA SER A 385 31.35 74.75 32.49
C SER A 385 30.60 75.39 33.66
N ASP A 386 29.39 74.92 33.99
CA ASP A 386 28.54 75.42 35.09
C ASP A 386 28.51 74.48 36.31
N VAL A 387 29.26 73.37 36.27
CA VAL A 387 29.41 72.43 37.39
C VAL A 387 30.55 72.91 38.30
N ASP A 388 30.22 73.30 39.53
CA ASP A 388 31.16 73.83 40.51
C ASP A 388 32.17 72.75 40.94
N ASN A 389 33.42 72.91 40.51
CA ASN A 389 34.51 71.94 40.70
C ASN A 389 34.92 71.72 42.17
N ARG A 390 34.31 72.46 43.12
CA ARG A 390 34.52 72.32 44.56
C ARG A 390 33.45 71.50 45.28
N ARG A 391 32.40 71.04 44.58
CA ARG A 391 31.29 70.28 45.19
C ARG A 391 31.25 68.85 44.68
N SER A 392 30.88 67.95 45.58
CA SER A 392 30.68 66.54 45.24
C SER A 392 29.45 66.39 44.34
N ILE A 393 29.51 65.45 43.39
CA ILE A 393 28.40 65.13 42.48
C ILE A 393 27.12 64.66 43.22
N PHE A 394 27.26 64.30 44.51
CA PHE A 394 26.18 63.88 45.41
C PHE A 394 25.63 65.00 46.31
N ASP A 395 26.01 66.26 46.07
CA ASP A 395 25.52 67.39 46.86
C ASP A 395 24.03 67.68 46.59
N ALA A 396 23.30 68.11 47.61
CA ALA A 396 21.85 68.33 47.56
C ALA A 396 21.42 69.38 46.51
N HIS A 397 22.37 70.20 46.04
CA HIS A 397 22.17 71.16 44.97
C HIS A 397 21.78 70.51 43.62
N TYR A 398 22.28 69.30 43.33
CA TYR A 398 21.99 68.58 42.07
C TYR A 398 20.75 67.68 42.15
N LEU A 399 20.11 67.60 43.32
CA LEU A 399 18.89 66.82 43.57
C LEU A 399 17.76 67.09 42.55
N PRO A 400 17.49 68.35 42.11
CA PRO A 400 16.47 68.62 41.10
C PRO A 400 16.79 67.97 39.74
N ALA A 401 18.06 67.94 39.34
CA ALA A 401 18.50 67.31 38.08
C ALA A 401 18.36 65.79 38.13
N TYR A 402 18.71 65.17 39.27
CA TYR A 402 18.48 63.75 39.50
C TYR A 402 16.98 63.41 39.46
N LEU A 403 16.12 64.23 40.09
CA LEU A 403 14.68 64.04 40.05
C LEU A 403 14.13 64.18 38.64
N LEU A 404 14.49 65.23 37.89
CA LEU A 404 14.02 65.45 36.52
C LEU A 404 14.43 64.31 35.57
N ALA A 405 15.63 63.76 35.75
CA ALA A 405 16.12 62.64 34.95
C ALA A 405 15.41 61.32 35.29
N TRP A 406 15.06 61.05 36.55
CA TRP A 406 14.48 59.76 36.97
C TRP A 406 12.95 59.72 37.00
N LEU A 407 12.28 60.86 37.22
CA LEU A 407 10.83 60.96 37.37
C LEU A 407 10.03 60.39 36.19
N PRO A 408 10.36 60.64 34.91
CA PRO A 408 9.62 60.03 33.79
C PRO A 408 9.76 58.49 33.76
N PHE A 409 10.90 57.94 34.18
CA PHE A 409 11.13 56.49 34.23
C PHE A 409 10.38 55.84 35.40
N ILE A 410 10.34 56.51 36.55
CA ILE A 410 9.54 56.06 37.71
C ILE A 410 8.05 56.08 37.34
N ALA A 411 7.57 57.12 36.67
CA ALA A 411 6.17 57.19 36.21
C ALA A 411 5.84 56.03 35.25
N LEU A 412 6.71 55.75 34.27
CA LEU A 412 6.55 54.63 33.34
C LEU A 412 6.56 53.27 34.05
N ALA A 413 7.45 53.08 35.03
CA ALA A 413 7.53 51.86 35.83
C ALA A 413 6.27 51.64 36.68
N VAL A 414 5.75 52.69 37.31
CA VAL A 414 4.50 52.63 38.09
C VAL A 414 3.31 52.32 37.19
N ILE A 415 3.20 52.96 36.03
CA ILE A 415 2.13 52.68 35.05
C ILE A 415 2.20 51.24 34.56
N GLY A 416 3.41 50.76 34.21
CA GLY A 416 3.64 49.37 33.80
C GLY A 416 3.25 48.37 34.90
N TYR A 417 3.65 48.61 36.14
CA TYR A 417 3.30 47.79 37.30
C TYR A 417 1.78 47.73 37.53
N LEU A 418 1.10 48.88 37.44
CA LEU A 418 -0.37 48.94 37.59
C LEU A 418 -1.10 48.20 36.47
N LEU A 419 -0.64 48.28 35.22
CA LEU A 419 -1.22 47.54 34.09
C LEU A 419 -1.03 46.03 34.25
N LEU A 420 0.18 45.56 34.59
CA LEU A 420 0.48 44.16 34.86
C LEU A 420 -0.40 43.61 35.99
N ARG A 421 -0.50 44.32 37.11
CA ARG A 421 -1.34 43.91 38.25
C ARG A 421 -2.82 43.83 37.89
N ARG A 422 -3.30 44.68 36.96
CA ARG A 422 -4.69 44.68 36.49
C ARG A 422 -4.99 43.48 35.58
N VAL A 423 -4.05 43.09 34.73
CA VAL A 423 -4.18 41.90 33.87
C VAL A 423 -4.10 40.61 34.69
N SER A 424 -3.16 40.49 35.62
CA SER A 424 -3.03 39.29 36.48
C SER A 424 -4.24 39.06 37.39
N ARG A 425 -4.89 40.13 37.87
CA ARG A 425 -6.16 40.02 38.63
C ARG A 425 -7.34 39.53 37.77
N ARG A 426 -7.31 39.75 36.45
CA ARG A 426 -8.36 39.31 35.52
C ARG A 426 -8.20 37.84 35.13
N SER A 427 -6.97 37.36 34.98
CA SER A 427 -6.67 35.94 34.71
C SER A 427 -6.92 35.04 35.92
N GLY A 428 -6.74 35.53 37.15
CA GLY A 428 -7.07 34.77 38.38
C GLY A 428 -8.56 34.48 38.57
N ALA A 429 -9.46 35.22 37.90
CA ALA A 429 -10.91 34.98 37.96
C ALA A 429 -11.39 33.87 36.99
N LEU A 430 -10.57 33.46 36.02
CA LEU A 430 -10.91 32.41 35.04
C LEU A 430 -10.39 31.02 35.43
N LEU A 431 -9.59 30.91 36.50
CA LEU A 431 -9.07 29.65 37.07
C LEU A 431 -9.72 29.29 38.41
N ALA A 432 -10.98 29.70 38.63
CA ALA A 432 -11.82 29.06 39.62
C ALA A 432 -12.31 27.73 39.03
N THR A 433 -11.75 26.63 39.54
CA THR A 433 -12.20 25.24 39.34
C THR A 433 -13.74 25.15 39.35
N PRO A 434 -14.39 24.64 38.29
CA PRO A 434 -15.75 24.17 38.41
C PRO A 434 -15.73 22.90 39.26
N THR A 435 -16.40 22.97 40.40
CA THR A 435 -16.76 21.82 41.24
C THR A 435 -17.40 20.74 40.37
N ALA A 436 -16.96 19.49 40.57
CA ALA A 436 -17.45 18.31 39.88
C ALA A 436 -18.99 18.26 39.81
N ALA A 437 -19.54 18.25 38.59
CA ALA A 437 -20.90 17.80 38.33
C ALA A 437 -20.89 16.27 38.13
N PRO A 438 -21.85 15.52 38.70
CA PRO A 438 -21.90 14.08 38.50
C PRO A 438 -22.28 13.75 37.06
N VAL A 439 -21.52 12.82 36.47
CA VAL A 439 -21.72 12.26 35.13
C VAL A 439 -23.07 11.53 35.08
N PRO A 440 -23.99 11.85 34.14
CA PRO A 440 -25.14 11.00 33.88
C PRO A 440 -24.69 9.71 33.20
N ALA A 441 -25.18 8.56 33.68
CA ALA A 441 -24.88 7.25 33.13
C ALA A 441 -25.18 7.15 31.61
N PRO A 442 -24.43 6.32 30.86
CA PRO A 442 -24.68 6.11 29.44
C PRO A 442 -26.07 5.49 29.21
N ARG A 443 -26.88 6.11 28.36
CA ARG A 443 -28.13 5.50 27.85
C ARG A 443 -27.77 4.43 26.82
N SER A 444 -28.19 3.20 27.09
CA SER A 444 -28.09 2.04 26.20
C SER A 444 -28.77 2.28 24.83
N PRO A 445 -28.29 1.64 23.76
CA PRO A 445 -28.87 1.77 22.42
C PRO A 445 -30.29 1.18 22.36
N SER A 446 -31.20 1.95 21.75
CA SER A 446 -32.58 1.56 21.48
C SER A 446 -32.65 0.39 20.49
N ARG A 447 -33.36 -0.67 20.91
CA ARG A 447 -33.75 -1.83 20.11
C ARG A 447 -34.79 -1.43 19.04
N PRO A 448 -34.70 -1.90 17.79
CA PRO A 448 -35.74 -1.64 16.78
C PRO A 448 -37.01 -2.46 17.08
N PRO A 449 -38.21 -1.97 16.68
CA PRO A 449 -39.46 -2.65 16.94
C PRO A 449 -39.60 -3.92 16.09
N SER A 450 -40.01 -5.00 16.75
CA SER A 450 -40.55 -6.21 16.14
C SER A 450 -41.90 -5.88 15.47
N GLY A 451 -41.94 -5.95 14.14
CA GLY A 451 -43.18 -6.01 13.37
C GLY A 451 -43.61 -7.47 13.23
N SER A 452 -44.87 -7.70 13.60
CA SER A 452 -45.72 -8.85 13.26
C SER A 452 -45.92 -9.01 11.76
#